data_AF-A0A3C0XMN0-F1
#
_entry.id   AF-A0A3C0XMN0-F1
#
_cell.length_a   1.000
_cell.length_b   1.000
_cell.length_c   1.000
_cell.angle_alpha   90.00
_cell.angle_beta   90.00
_cell.angle_gamma   90.00
#
_symmetry.space_group_name_H-M   'P 1'
#
loop_
_entity.id
_entity.type
_entity.pdbx_description
1 polymer ?
#
loop_
_entity_poly.entity_id
_entity_poly.type
_entity_poly.pdbx_seq_one_letter_code
_entity_poly.pdbx_strand_id
1 'polypeptide(L)' 'MDCWICERPALAACRFCGRGACREHAKSHPFVLDVYRGEKHRSLRALVVEDAIHCGVCRPRSEPVDMPELE' A
#
# COMPACT_ATOMS: atom_id res chain seq x y z
N MET A 1 -16.85 5.20 -7.99
CA MET A 1 -16.23 3.96 -7.47
C MET A 1 -16.80 3.74 -6.08
N ASP A 2 -17.20 2.52 -5.76
CA ASP A 2 -17.82 2.19 -4.47
C ASP A 2 -16.84 1.48 -3.54
N CYS A 3 -17.17 1.46 -2.25
CA CYS A 3 -16.38 0.80 -1.23
C CYS A 3 -16.43 -0.71 -1.43
N TRP A 4 -15.25 -1.35 -1.48
CA TRP A 4 -15.12 -2.79 -1.70
C TRP A 4 -15.84 -3.66 -0.64
N ILE A 5 -16.08 -3.15 0.56
CA ILE A 5 -16.63 -3.93 1.67
C ILE A 5 -18.16 -3.77 1.79
N CYS A 6 -18.70 -2.58 1.52
CA CYS A 6 -20.12 -2.30 1.78
C CYS A 6 -20.86 -1.59 0.64
N GLU A 7 -20.24 -1.44 -0.52
CA GLU A 7 -20.83 -0.90 -1.75
C GLU A 7 -21.38 0.54 -1.65
N ARG A 8 -21.18 1.23 -0.52
CA ARG A 8 -21.43 2.67 -0.39
C ARG A 8 -20.37 3.47 -1.13
N PRO A 9 -20.65 4.74 -1.51
CA PRO A 9 -19.68 5.58 -2.21
C PRO A 9 -18.30 5.62 -1.50
N ALA A 10 -17.24 5.34 -2.27
CA ALA A 10 -15.88 5.44 -1.76
C ALA A 10 -15.46 6.90 -1.63
N LEU A 11 -14.61 7.19 -0.64
CA LEU A 11 -13.99 8.51 -0.45
C LEU A 11 -12.53 8.54 -0.88
N ALA A 12 -11.92 7.36 -1.06
CA ALA A 12 -10.53 7.22 -1.47
C ALA A 12 -10.31 5.87 -2.17
N ALA A 13 -9.20 5.77 -2.91
CA ALA A 13 -8.69 4.52 -3.46
C ALA A 13 -7.51 4.02 -2.62
N CYS A 14 -7.44 2.71 -2.40
CA CYS A 14 -6.34 2.07 -1.66
C CYS A 14 -5.02 2.22 -2.41
N ARG A 15 -3.98 2.70 -1.72
CA ARG A 15 -2.65 2.92 -2.31
C ARG A 15 -1.96 1.65 -2.81
N PHE A 16 -2.37 0.49 -2.28
CA PHE A 16 -1.73 -0.81 -2.53
C PHE A 16 -2.41 -1.63 -3.62
N CYS A 17 -3.75 -1.61 -3.70
CA CYS A 17 -4.52 -2.44 -4.64
C CYS A 17 -5.56 -1.69 -5.46
N GLY A 18 -5.71 -0.37 -5.26
CA GLY A 18 -6.64 0.47 -6.04
C GLY A 18 -8.13 0.37 -5.66
N ARG A 19 -8.54 -0.58 -4.82
CA ARG A 19 -9.94 -0.72 -4.36
C ARG A 19 -10.45 0.55 -3.67
N GLY A 20 -11.73 0.88 -3.88
CA GLY A 20 -12.40 1.98 -3.18
C GLY A 20 -12.64 1.68 -1.71
N ALA A 21 -12.49 2.69 -0.85
CA ALA A 21 -12.76 2.63 0.58
C ALA A 21 -13.63 3.82 1.05
N CYS A 22 -14.70 3.54 1.82
CA CYS A 22 -15.46 4.56 2.52
C CYS A 22 -14.81 4.89 3.87
N ARG A 23 -15.26 5.96 4.54
CA ARG A 23 -14.70 6.42 5.82
C ARG A 23 -14.60 5.34 6.90
N GLU A 24 -15.58 4.45 6.98
CA GLU A 24 -15.64 3.39 7.99
C GLU A 24 -14.64 2.26 7.75
N HIS A 25 -14.40 1.95 6.48
CA HIS A 25 -13.55 0.81 6.08
C HIS A 25 -12.13 1.21 5.68
N ALA A 26 -11.90 2.50 5.41
CA ALA A 26 -10.57 3.03 5.18
C ALA A 26 -9.72 2.87 6.45
N LYS A 27 -8.53 2.32 6.29
CA LYS A 27 -7.48 2.29 7.30
C LYS A 27 -6.27 3.06 6.79
N SER A 28 -5.34 3.35 7.68
CA SER A 28 -4.03 3.90 7.35
C SER A 28 -2.97 2.79 7.41
N HIS A 29 -2.00 2.83 6.51
CA HIS A 29 -0.84 1.95 6.54
C HIS A 29 0.38 2.70 5.98
N PRO A 30 1.60 2.50 6.52
CA PRO A 30 2.79 3.10 5.97
C PRO A 30 3.03 2.62 4.54
N PHE A 31 3.38 3.56 3.66
CA PHE A 31 3.72 3.33 2.27
C PHE A 31 5.10 3.92 1.97
N VAL A 32 6.05 3.06 1.59
CA VAL A 32 7.40 3.47 1.18
C VAL A 32 7.34 4.08 -0.23
N LEU A 33 7.63 5.37 -0.34
CA LEU A 33 7.71 6.07 -1.62
C LEU A 33 9.00 5.76 -2.36
N ASP A 34 10.11 5.77 -1.64
CA ASP A 34 11.45 5.63 -2.21
C ASP A 34 12.45 5.16 -1.15
N VAL A 35 13.53 4.51 -1.57
CA VAL A 35 14.59 3.95 -0.73
C VAL A 35 15.95 4.47 -1.20
N TYR A 36 16.68 5.08 -0.29
CA TYR A 36 17.98 5.69 -0.53
C TYR A 36 19.09 4.89 0.17
N ARG A 37 20.19 4.72 -0.55
CA ARG A 37 21.48 4.32 0.02
C ARG A 37 22.49 5.40 -0.28
N GLY A 38 22.92 6.14 0.73
CA GLY A 38 23.93 7.19 0.56
C GLY A 38 25.33 6.65 0.81
N GLU A 39 26.36 7.22 0.18
CA GLU A 39 27.76 6.86 0.44
C GLU A 39 28.16 7.04 1.92
N LYS A 40 27.57 8.03 2.61
CA LYS A 40 27.80 8.29 4.04
C LYS A 40 27.11 7.31 4.99
N HIS A 41 26.09 6.57 4.55
CA HIS A 41 25.28 5.74 5.42
C HIS A 41 25.32 4.28 4.98
N ARG A 42 25.82 3.41 5.86
CA ARG A 42 25.84 1.97 5.60
C ARG A 42 24.44 1.35 5.55
N SER A 43 23.45 1.96 6.21
CA SER A 43 22.05 1.50 6.25
C SER A 43 21.16 2.12 5.17
N LEU A 44 20.17 1.36 4.72
CA LEU A 44 19.09 1.84 3.85
C LEU A 44 18.20 2.83 4.63
N ARG A 45 17.73 3.86 3.94
CA ARG A 45 16.77 4.84 4.45
C ARG A 45 15.60 4.96 3.49
N ALA A 46 14.41 5.25 3.99
CA ALA A 46 13.22 5.34 3.15
C ALA A 46 12.47 6.66 3.38
N LEU A 47 11.86 7.19 2.31
CA LEU A 47 10.79 8.17 2.43
C LEU A 47 9.46 7.43 2.56
N VAL A 48 8.72 7.71 3.61
CA VAL A 48 7.50 6.97 3.97
C VAL A 48 6.34 7.95 4.14
N VAL A 49 5.18 7.59 3.57
CA VAL A 49 3.89 8.18 3.92
C VAL A 49 3.28 7.29 5.00
N GLU A 50 3.23 7.78 6.24
CA GLU A 50 2.81 6.97 7.40
C GLU A 50 1.33 6.56 7.34
N ASP A 51 0.49 7.39 6.73
CA ASP A 51 -0.96 7.28 6.77
C ASP A 51 -1.61 7.06 5.39
N ALA A 52 -0.93 6.35 4.48
CA ALA A 52 -1.50 6.03 3.19
C ALA A 52 -2.78 5.19 3.30
N ILE A 53 -3.78 5.51 2.48
CA ILE A 53 -5.08 4.83 2.52
C ILE A 53 -4.94 3.36 2.15
N HIS A 54 -5.46 2.51 3.03
CA HIS A 54 -5.55 1.06 2.91
C HIS A 54 -7.02 0.62 2.98
N CYS A 55 -7.43 -0.33 2.14
CA CYS A 55 -8.84 -0.79 2.08
C CYS A 55 -9.26 -1.71 3.23
N GLY A 56 -8.39 -1.93 4.22
CA GLY A 56 -8.64 -2.78 5.38
C GLY A 56 -8.54 -4.28 5.14
N VAL A 57 -8.55 -4.73 3.89
CA VAL A 57 -8.61 -6.18 3.54
C VAL A 57 -7.49 -6.66 2.62
N CYS A 58 -6.83 -5.80 1.85
CA CYS A 58 -5.71 -6.25 1.02
C CYS A 58 -4.48 -6.55 1.88
N ARG A 59 -3.79 -7.64 1.56
CA ARG A 59 -2.60 -8.10 2.28
C ARG A 59 -1.46 -8.25 1.27
N PRO A 60 -0.58 -7.25 1.12
CA PRO A 60 0.68 -7.42 0.41
C PRO A 60 1.42 -8.63 1.00
N ARG A 61 2.04 -9.46 0.15
CA ARG A 61 2.90 -10.55 0.62
C ARG A 61 4.10 -9.93 1.36
N SER A 62 4.55 -10.59 2.42
CA SER A 62 5.77 -10.20 3.15
C SER A 62 7.04 -10.50 2.36
N GLU A 63 6.98 -11.50 1.47
CA GLU A 63 8.10 -11.96 0.65
C GLU A 63 7.74 -11.90 -0.83
N PRO A 64 8.71 -11.64 -1.72
CA PRO A 64 8.55 -11.78 -3.16
C PRO A 64 8.06 -13.19 -3.54
N VAL A 65 7.39 -13.30 -4.69
CA VAL A 65 6.97 -14.59 -5.26
C VAL A 65 7.81 -14.89 -6.49
N ASP A 66 8.22 -16.16 -6.64
CA ASP A 66 8.90 -16.64 -7.84
C ASP A 66 7.93 -16.63 -9.04
N MET A 67 8.43 -16.25 -10.22
CA MET A 67 7.65 -16.13 -11.45
C MET A 67 8.36 -16.89 -12.60
N PRO A 68 8.44 -18.24 -12.51
CA PRO A 68 9.20 -19.04 -13.48
C PRO A 68 8.63 -18.96 -14.91
N GLU A 69 7.37 -18.55 -15.08
CA GLU A 69 6.76 -18.36 -16.40
C GLU A 69 7.25 -17.10 -17.13
N LEU A 70 8.05 -16.24 -16.48
CA LEU A 70 8.56 -14.97 -17.03
C LEU A 70 10.09 -14.97 -17.27
N GLU A 71 10.76 -16.11 -17.12
CA GLU A 71 12.17 -16.32 -17.49
C GLU A 71 12.32 -16.83 -18.93
#